data_AF-A0A364KXJ4-F1
#
_entry.id   AF-A0A364KXJ4-F1
#
_cell.length_a   1.000
_cell.length_b   1.000
_cell.length_c   1.000
_cell.angle_alpha   90.00
_cell.angle_beta   90.00
_cell.angle_gamma   90.00
#
_symmetry.space_group_name_H-M   'P 1'
#
loop_
_entity.id
_entity.type
_entity.pdbx_description
1 polymer ?
#
loop_
_entity_poly.entity_id
_entity_poly.type
_entity_poly.pdbx_seq_one_letter_code
_entity_poly.pdbx_strand_id
1 'polypeptide(L)'
;MLFTQFALAAATLAAGSLAAPSEFYLKTTGSNITAHNNLYVEAYHTGAGLGDPVLTTVTANAGHFYLNETYLQMDIGQEYTYGFDVGGATNYAAWEFVEINAGQGVSGFELENNNTLTWNSTEFGGWLACDWWHGAPQLFWLIAYEEGDISYPSSCSEVDLIPAAISS
;
A
#
# COMPACT_ATOMS: atom_id res chain seq x y z
N MET A 1 -51.77 -3.90 44.27
CA MET A 1 -51.61 -3.70 42.81
C MET A 1 -50.30 -2.97 42.58
N LEU A 2 -49.53 -3.49 41.63
CA LEU A 2 -48.08 -3.40 41.49
C LEU A 2 -47.63 -2.03 40.96
N PHE A 3 -46.67 -1.36 41.63
CA PHE A 3 -46.00 -0.17 41.08
C PHE A 3 -44.90 -0.63 40.11
N THR A 4 -45.05 -0.32 38.83
CA THR A 4 -44.08 -0.66 37.78
C THR A 4 -42.92 0.35 37.81
N GLN A 5 -41.73 -0.11 38.18
CA GLN A 5 -40.49 0.65 38.04
C GLN A 5 -40.07 0.69 36.55
N PHE A 6 -39.91 1.88 35.99
CA PHE A 6 -39.19 2.08 34.73
C PHE A 6 -37.69 2.16 35.05
N ALA A 7 -36.93 1.14 34.66
CA ALA A 7 -35.48 1.18 34.69
C ALA A 7 -34.96 1.95 33.47
N LEU A 8 -34.24 3.04 33.72
CA LEU A 8 -33.53 3.80 32.69
C LEU A 8 -32.20 3.10 32.39
N ALA A 9 -32.09 2.43 31.24
CA ALA A 9 -30.83 1.85 30.80
C ALA A 9 -29.92 2.97 30.29
N ALA A 10 -28.88 3.31 31.06
CA ALA A 10 -27.78 4.15 30.59
C ALA A 10 -26.92 3.32 29.63
N ALA A 11 -26.94 3.68 28.34
CA ALA A 11 -25.98 3.16 27.37
C ALA A 11 -24.63 3.84 27.60
N THR A 12 -23.66 3.12 28.15
CA THR A 12 -22.26 3.57 28.14
C THR A 12 -21.74 3.45 26.71
N LEU A 13 -21.57 4.59 26.03
CA LEU A 13 -20.69 4.63 24.86
C LEU A 13 -19.26 4.40 25.35
N ALA A 14 -18.71 3.24 25.06
CA ALA A 14 -17.27 3.04 25.13
C ALA A 14 -16.65 3.93 24.04
N ALA A 15 -16.06 5.05 24.44
CA ALA A 15 -15.11 5.75 23.61
C ALA A 15 -13.88 4.84 23.48
N GLY A 16 -13.85 4.02 22.43
CA GLY A 16 -12.60 3.38 22.02
C GLY A 16 -11.61 4.49 21.73
N SER A 17 -10.45 4.46 22.39
CA SER A 17 -9.32 5.28 21.96
C SER A 17 -9.07 4.90 20.50
N LEU A 18 -9.24 5.83 19.56
CA LEU A 18 -8.66 5.67 18.24
C LEU A 18 -7.16 5.66 18.48
N ALA A 19 -6.57 4.47 18.56
CA ALA A 19 -5.13 4.31 18.52
C ALA A 19 -4.66 5.07 17.27
N ALA A 20 -3.50 5.72 17.35
CA ALA A 20 -2.81 6.14 16.14
C ALA A 20 -2.73 4.91 15.20
N PRO A 21 -2.88 5.09 13.87
CA PRO A 21 -2.72 3.98 12.93
C PRO A 21 -1.40 3.26 13.24
N SER A 22 -1.46 1.95 13.44
CA SER A 22 -0.25 1.17 13.67
C SER A 22 0.56 1.14 12.39
N GLU A 23 1.76 1.73 12.41
CA GLU A 23 2.68 1.69 11.29
C GLU A 23 3.16 0.26 11.00
N PHE A 24 3.43 -0.01 9.73
CA PHE A 24 3.97 -1.25 9.22
C PHE A 24 4.93 -0.99 8.04
N TYR A 25 5.81 -1.93 7.78
CA TYR A 25 6.49 -1.97 6.49
C TYR A 25 5.60 -2.65 5.46
N LEU A 26 5.64 -2.20 4.20
CA LEU A 26 5.07 -2.98 3.09
C LEU A 26 6.13 -3.93 2.54
N LYS A 27 5.79 -5.21 2.44
CA LYS A 27 6.71 -6.28 2.06
C LYS A 27 6.15 -7.12 0.91
N THR A 28 6.98 -7.45 -0.06
CA THR A 28 6.61 -8.31 -1.19
C THR A 28 6.61 -9.80 -0.82
N THR A 29 5.66 -10.53 -1.39
CA THR A 29 5.57 -12.00 -1.33
C THR A 29 4.90 -12.55 -2.60
N GLY A 30 4.76 -13.88 -2.72
CA GLY A 30 3.98 -14.52 -3.78
C GLY A 30 4.61 -14.54 -5.18
N SER A 31 5.78 -13.92 -5.38
CA SER A 31 6.40 -13.84 -6.70
C SER A 31 7.06 -15.16 -7.13
N ASN A 32 6.96 -15.46 -8.43
CA ASN A 32 7.69 -16.55 -9.09
C ASN A 32 9.20 -16.26 -9.26
N ILE A 33 9.62 -15.00 -9.18
CA ILE A 33 11.03 -14.58 -9.13
C ILE A 33 11.42 -14.45 -7.66
N THR A 34 12.20 -15.40 -7.15
CA THR A 34 12.57 -15.43 -5.71
C THR A 34 13.22 -14.13 -5.23
N ALA A 35 13.98 -13.44 -6.09
CA ALA A 35 14.61 -12.17 -5.77
C ALA A 35 13.61 -11.02 -5.51
N HIS A 36 12.38 -11.11 -6.02
CA HIS A 36 11.32 -10.12 -5.78
C HIS A 36 10.51 -10.43 -4.51
N ASN A 37 10.80 -11.51 -3.79
CA ASN A 37 10.16 -11.83 -2.53
C ASN A 37 10.97 -11.28 -1.36
N ASN A 38 10.29 -10.94 -0.27
CA ASN A 38 10.89 -10.39 0.94
C ASN A 38 11.63 -9.06 0.76
N LEU A 39 11.20 -8.25 -0.19
CA LEU A 39 11.65 -6.88 -0.35
C LEU A 39 10.66 -5.93 0.33
N TYR A 40 11.16 -4.81 0.84
CA TYR A 40 10.39 -3.78 1.51
C TYR A 40 10.26 -2.56 0.61
N VAL A 41 9.11 -1.89 0.65
CA VAL A 41 8.90 -0.66 -0.12
C VAL A 41 9.67 0.50 0.52
N GLU A 42 10.49 1.18 -0.28
CA GLU A 42 11.23 2.40 0.03
C GLU A 42 10.82 3.49 -0.98
N ALA A 43 10.74 4.74 -0.53
CA ALA A 43 10.51 5.87 -1.44
C ALA A 43 11.86 6.39 -1.98
N TYR A 44 12.16 6.07 -3.23
CA TYR A 44 13.32 6.58 -3.94
C TYR A 44 13.07 8.02 -4.39
N HIS A 45 13.81 8.98 -3.84
CA HIS A 45 13.63 10.40 -4.13
C HIS A 45 13.95 10.75 -5.59
N THR A 46 12.92 11.15 -6.35
CA THR A 46 13.02 11.57 -7.75
C THR A 46 12.97 13.10 -7.91
N GLY A 47 12.54 13.82 -6.88
CA GLY A 47 12.48 15.28 -6.86
C GLY A 47 11.82 15.82 -5.60
N ALA A 48 11.75 17.14 -5.48
CA ALA A 48 11.16 17.77 -4.30
C ALA A 48 9.67 17.38 -4.16
N GLY A 49 9.37 16.62 -3.11
CA GLY A 49 8.02 16.11 -2.88
C GLY A 49 7.64 14.90 -3.74
N LEU A 50 8.59 14.30 -4.45
CA LEU A 50 8.33 13.21 -5.40
C LEU A 50 9.20 11.99 -5.09
N GLY A 51 8.63 10.81 -5.25
CA GLY A 51 9.36 9.56 -5.10
C GLY A 51 8.72 8.38 -5.79
N ASP A 52 9.55 7.42 -6.17
CA ASP A 52 9.12 6.16 -6.74
C ASP A 52 9.24 5.05 -5.69
N PRO A 53 8.26 4.14 -5.58
CA PRO A 53 8.35 2.97 -4.72
C PRO A 53 9.36 1.96 -5.31
N VAL A 54 10.56 1.93 -4.74
CA VAL A 54 11.56 0.89 -5.00
C VAL A 54 11.50 -0.19 -3.92
N LEU A 55 12.04 -1.36 -4.23
CA LEU A 55 11.97 -2.54 -3.38
C LEU A 55 13.39 -2.88 -2.89
N THR A 56 13.55 -2.90 -1.57
CA THR A 56 14.86 -3.04 -0.91
C THR A 56 14.89 -4.20 0.09
N THR A 57 16.06 -4.78 0.32
CA THR A 57 16.27 -5.72 1.44
C THR A 57 16.64 -5.01 2.74
N VAL A 58 16.93 -3.71 2.69
CA VAL A 58 17.42 -2.92 3.81
C VAL A 58 16.23 -2.31 4.55
N THR A 59 15.83 -2.94 5.66
CA THR A 59 14.70 -2.48 6.47
C THR A 59 14.87 -1.07 7.03
N ALA A 60 16.11 -0.61 7.22
CA ALA A 60 16.40 0.76 7.68
C ALA A 60 15.99 1.84 6.67
N ASN A 61 15.78 1.47 5.40
CA ASN A 61 15.29 2.37 4.36
C ASN A 61 13.79 2.19 4.08
N ALA A 62 13.16 1.14 4.65
CA ALA A 62 11.78 0.83 4.38
C ALA A 62 10.86 1.96 4.89
N GLY A 63 9.85 2.32 4.08
CA GLY A 63 8.85 3.31 4.45
C GLY A 63 8.00 2.83 5.62
N HIS A 64 7.71 3.75 6.54
CA HIS A 64 6.80 3.51 7.64
C HIS A 64 5.37 3.79 7.16
N PHE A 65 4.67 2.76 6.68
CA PHE A 65 3.35 2.91 6.09
C PHE A 65 2.24 2.79 7.14
N TYR A 66 1.14 3.48 6.88
CA TYR A 66 -0.10 3.35 7.63
C TYR A 66 -1.30 3.59 6.72
N LEU A 67 -2.45 3.00 7.10
CA LEU A 67 -3.74 3.30 6.47
C LEU A 67 -4.46 4.38 7.27
N ASN A 68 -4.82 5.46 6.58
CA ASN A 68 -5.68 6.50 7.09
C ASN A 68 -6.99 6.45 6.30
N GLU A 69 -8.00 5.79 6.88
CA GLU A 69 -9.20 5.35 6.15
C GLU A 69 -8.81 4.47 4.95
N THR A 70 -8.96 4.96 3.73
CA THR A 70 -8.58 4.25 2.48
C THR A 70 -7.38 4.88 1.77
N TYR A 71 -6.65 5.76 2.45
CA TYR A 71 -5.40 6.34 1.95
C TYR A 71 -4.22 5.58 2.55
N LEU A 72 -3.36 5.05 1.68
CA LEU A 72 -2.09 4.47 2.08
C LEU A 72 -1.05 5.58 2.14
N GLN A 73 -0.50 5.80 3.33
CA GLN A 73 0.36 6.92 3.62
C GLN A 73 1.66 6.44 4.25
N MET A 74 2.72 7.21 4.07
CA MET A 74 4.06 6.95 4.59
C MET A 74 4.47 8.08 5.54
N ASP A 75 4.86 7.73 6.76
CA ASP A 75 5.53 8.65 7.66
C ASP A 75 6.98 8.83 7.23
N ILE A 76 7.39 10.09 7.11
CA ILE A 76 8.76 10.52 6.78
C ILE A 76 9.40 11.32 7.92
N GLY A 77 8.81 11.31 9.11
CA GLY A 77 9.29 12.00 10.30
C GLY A 77 9.16 13.53 10.21
N GLN A 78 8.26 14.04 9.38
CA GLN A 78 8.02 15.48 9.16
C GLN A 78 6.52 15.83 9.24
N GLU A 79 6.21 17.13 9.20
CA GLU A 79 4.82 17.62 9.21
C GLU A 79 4.02 17.21 7.96
N TYR A 80 4.71 16.88 6.87
CA TYR A 80 4.08 16.47 5.61
C TYR A 80 4.00 14.95 5.50
N THR A 81 2.82 14.46 5.17
CA THR A 81 2.60 13.06 4.75
C THR A 81 3.02 12.87 3.30
N TYR A 82 3.53 11.68 2.99
CA TYR A 82 3.63 11.20 1.61
C TYR A 82 2.58 10.13 1.38
N GLY A 83 1.84 10.23 0.29
CA GLY A 83 0.76 9.32 -0.06
C GLY A 83 1.13 8.45 -1.25
N PHE A 84 0.65 7.20 -1.22
CA PHE A 84 0.69 6.33 -2.38
C PHE A 84 -0.25 6.87 -3.46
N ASP A 85 0.27 6.96 -4.68
CA ASP A 85 -0.49 7.36 -5.87
C ASP A 85 -0.29 6.30 -6.95
N VAL A 86 -1.39 5.74 -7.44
CA VAL A 86 -1.40 4.73 -8.51
C VAL A 86 -1.89 5.32 -9.84
N GLY A 87 -2.17 6.62 -9.90
CA GLY A 87 -2.61 7.30 -11.12
C GLY A 87 -3.89 6.72 -11.72
N GLY A 88 -4.17 7.09 -12.97
CA GLY A 88 -5.18 6.43 -13.79
C GLY A 88 -4.52 5.74 -14.98
N ALA A 89 -5.14 4.69 -15.51
CA ALA A 89 -4.65 3.99 -16.70
C ALA A 89 -4.78 4.89 -17.94
N THR A 90 -3.75 5.68 -18.22
CA THR A 90 -3.84 6.79 -19.18
C THR A 90 -3.02 6.58 -20.45
N ASN A 91 -2.16 5.56 -20.47
CA ASN A 91 -1.20 5.34 -21.55
C ASN A 91 -1.48 4.09 -22.42
N TYR A 92 -2.58 3.36 -22.21
CA TYR A 92 -2.87 2.08 -22.88
C TYR A 92 -1.74 1.04 -22.70
N ALA A 93 -0.99 1.09 -21.59
CA ALA A 93 -0.03 0.07 -21.22
C ALA A 93 -0.73 -1.09 -20.49
N ALA A 94 0.00 -2.19 -20.28
CA ALA A 94 -0.50 -3.33 -19.50
C ALA A 94 -0.21 -3.20 -17.99
N TRP A 95 0.62 -2.24 -17.62
CA TRP A 95 0.91 -1.87 -16.24
C TRP A 95 1.29 -0.39 -16.19
N GLU A 96 1.12 0.22 -15.02
CA GLU A 96 1.33 1.64 -14.80
C GLU A 96 2.24 1.89 -13.59
N PHE A 97 2.84 3.08 -13.58
CA PHE A 97 3.69 3.52 -12.47
C PHE A 97 2.88 3.68 -11.18
N VAL A 98 3.59 3.51 -10.08
CA VAL A 98 3.15 3.91 -8.74
C VAL A 98 4.11 4.99 -8.27
N GLU A 99 3.62 5.96 -7.52
CA GLU A 99 4.39 7.04 -6.93
C GLU A 99 4.13 7.12 -5.42
N ILE A 100 5.09 7.70 -4.70
CA ILE A 100 4.98 8.08 -3.29
C ILE A 100 5.33 9.56 -3.21
N ASN A 101 4.30 10.41 -3.26
CA ASN A 101 4.46 11.85 -3.38
C ASN A 101 3.98 12.59 -2.14
N ALA A 102 4.50 13.79 -1.93
CA ALA A 102 4.04 14.68 -0.86
C ALA A 102 2.55 15.00 -1.03
N GLY A 103 1.79 14.81 0.04
CA GLY A 103 0.34 14.94 0.04
C GLY A 103 -0.36 13.67 0.52
N GLN A 104 -1.69 13.67 0.40
CA GLN A 104 -2.51 12.60 0.94
C GLN A 104 -2.42 11.29 0.13
N GLY A 105 -2.10 11.37 -1.16
CA GLY A 105 -2.20 10.25 -2.11
C GLY A 105 -3.63 10.06 -2.61
N VAL A 106 -3.90 8.89 -3.20
CA VAL A 106 -5.25 8.53 -3.67
C VAL A 106 -5.95 7.61 -2.67
N SER A 107 -7.29 7.67 -2.67
CA SER A 107 -8.13 6.78 -1.88
C SER A 107 -8.32 5.43 -2.57
N GLY A 108 -8.76 4.44 -1.80
CA GLY A 108 -9.18 3.12 -2.29
C GLY A 108 -8.28 1.98 -1.83
N PHE A 109 -7.25 2.26 -1.03
CA PHE A 109 -6.41 1.21 -0.47
C PHE A 109 -7.11 0.47 0.66
N GLU A 110 -7.02 -0.85 0.65
CA GLU A 110 -7.53 -1.72 1.69
C GLU A 110 -6.65 -2.94 1.88
N LEU A 111 -6.76 -3.58 3.05
CA LEU A 111 -6.16 -4.88 3.31
C LEU A 111 -7.26 -5.94 3.19
N GLU A 112 -7.09 -6.89 2.30
CA GLU A 112 -7.97 -8.05 2.19
C GLU A 112 -7.83 -9.00 3.39
N ASN A 113 -8.68 -10.02 3.45
CA ASN A 113 -8.70 -11.00 4.55
C ASN A 113 -7.36 -11.73 4.76
N ASN A 114 -6.52 -11.83 3.73
CA ASN A 114 -5.18 -12.43 3.77
C ASN A 114 -4.07 -11.40 4.08
N ASN A 115 -4.43 -10.16 4.44
CA ASN A 115 -3.54 -9.02 4.62
C ASN A 115 -2.80 -8.57 3.33
N THR A 116 -3.28 -8.94 2.14
CA THR A 116 -2.76 -8.35 0.91
C THR A 116 -3.34 -6.94 0.76
N LEU A 117 -2.47 -5.97 0.53
CA LEU A 117 -2.83 -4.62 0.15
C LEU A 117 -3.39 -4.65 -1.27
N THR A 118 -4.57 -4.09 -1.46
CA THR A 118 -5.21 -3.92 -2.78
C THR A 118 -5.64 -2.48 -2.96
N TRP A 119 -5.95 -2.12 -4.21
CA TRP A 119 -6.58 -0.85 -4.54
C TRP A 119 -7.95 -1.11 -5.16
N ASN A 120 -8.98 -0.58 -4.52
CA ASN A 120 -10.39 -0.75 -4.88
C ASN A 120 -10.74 0.07 -6.12
N SER A 121 -10.36 -0.47 -7.27
CA SER A 121 -10.65 0.03 -8.60
C SER A 121 -10.91 -1.15 -9.52
N THR A 122 -11.88 -1.01 -10.43
CA THR A 122 -12.13 -2.02 -11.47
C THR A 122 -10.99 -2.13 -12.48
N GLU A 123 -10.08 -1.16 -12.49
CA GLU A 123 -8.89 -1.18 -13.33
C GLU A 123 -7.73 -1.93 -12.67
N PHE A 124 -7.73 -2.14 -11.35
CA PHE A 124 -6.61 -2.73 -10.64
C PHE A 124 -6.55 -4.26 -10.83
N GLY A 125 -5.48 -4.73 -11.48
CA GLY A 125 -5.22 -6.14 -11.76
C GLY A 125 -4.22 -6.82 -10.81
N GLY A 126 -3.57 -6.06 -9.92
CA GLY A 126 -2.57 -6.58 -8.98
C GLY A 126 -1.27 -5.77 -9.01
N TRP A 127 -0.30 -6.19 -8.20
CA TRP A 127 1.01 -5.53 -8.12
C TRP A 127 2.06 -6.23 -8.97
N LEU A 128 2.98 -5.45 -9.50
CA LEU A 128 4.08 -5.92 -10.34
C LEU A 128 5.40 -5.35 -9.83
N ALA A 129 6.40 -6.20 -9.67
CA ALA A 129 7.78 -5.80 -9.38
C ALA A 129 8.64 -6.00 -10.62
N CYS A 130 9.38 -4.98 -11.05
CA CYS A 130 10.26 -5.03 -12.22
C CYS A 130 11.64 -4.44 -11.92
N ASP A 131 12.72 -5.11 -12.36
CA ASP A 131 14.02 -4.43 -12.46
C ASP A 131 13.92 -3.34 -13.53
N TRP A 132 14.05 -2.08 -13.11
CA TRP A 132 13.81 -0.91 -13.97
C TRP A 132 14.93 0.14 -13.86
N TRP A 133 14.61 1.42 -14.06
CA TRP A 133 15.58 2.51 -14.23
C TRP A 133 16.38 2.95 -12.99
N HIS A 134 15.92 2.66 -11.77
CA HIS A 134 16.60 3.08 -10.53
C HIS A 134 17.69 2.11 -10.05
N GLY A 135 17.95 1.03 -10.80
CA GLY A 135 18.94 0.01 -10.41
C GLY A 135 18.51 -0.88 -9.23
N ALA A 136 17.22 -0.86 -8.89
CA ALA A 136 16.55 -1.74 -7.94
C ALA A 136 15.19 -2.15 -8.53
N PRO A 137 14.57 -3.25 -8.06
CA PRO A 137 13.21 -3.56 -8.46
C PRO A 137 12.27 -2.43 -8.05
N GLN A 138 11.43 -1.97 -8.97
CA GLN A 138 10.44 -0.92 -8.76
C GLN A 138 9.04 -1.51 -8.79
N LEU A 139 8.14 -0.92 -8.00
CA LEU A 139 6.75 -1.32 -7.91
C LEU A 139 5.90 -0.61 -8.98
N PHE A 140 5.05 -1.40 -9.61
CA PHE A 140 4.06 -1.03 -10.61
C PHE A 140 2.72 -1.70 -10.25
N TRP A 141 1.64 -1.33 -10.93
CA TRP A 141 0.37 -2.04 -10.85
C TRP A 141 -0.09 -2.52 -12.23
N LEU A 142 -0.69 -3.70 -12.28
CA LEU A 142 -1.25 -4.29 -13.50
C LEU A 142 -2.62 -3.71 -13.81
N ILE A 143 -2.93 -3.53 -15.08
CA ILE A 143 -4.24 -3.05 -15.51
C ILE A 143 -5.15 -4.24 -15.87
N ALA A 144 -6.29 -4.34 -15.21
CA ALA A 144 -7.19 -5.50 -15.24
C ALA A 144 -7.92 -5.73 -16.58
N TYR A 145 -8.09 -4.69 -17.42
CA TYR A 145 -8.81 -4.83 -18.69
C TYR A 145 -7.98 -5.47 -19.82
N GLU A 146 -6.68 -5.67 -19.61
CA GLU A 146 -5.82 -6.43 -20.51
C GLU A 146 -6.01 -7.94 -20.23
N GLU A 147 -7.16 -8.48 -20.61
CA GLU A 147 -7.49 -9.91 -20.45
C GLU A 147 -6.51 -10.80 -21.27
N GLY A 148 -5.66 -11.57 -20.59
CA GLY A 148 -4.76 -12.56 -21.19
C GLY A 148 -3.46 -12.77 -20.41
N ASP A 149 -2.54 -13.60 -20.94
CA ASP A 149 -1.16 -13.67 -20.44
C ASP A 149 -0.44 -12.36 -20.77
N ILE A 150 -0.48 -11.39 -19.84
CA ILE A 150 0.26 -10.13 -19.97
C ILE A 150 1.74 -10.47 -20.08
N SER A 151 2.34 -10.19 -21.24
CA SER A 151 3.76 -10.42 -21.47
C SER A 151 4.55 -9.20 -21.01
N TYR A 152 5.02 -9.21 -19.76
CA TYR A 152 6.00 -8.25 -19.24
C TYR A 152 7.44 -8.75 -19.41
N PRO A 153 8.46 -7.87 -19.32
CA PRO A 153 9.86 -8.27 -19.36
C PRO A 153 10.17 -9.41 -18.38
N SER A 154 11.15 -10.25 -18.71
CA SER A 154 11.53 -11.40 -17.86
C SER A 154 12.07 -11.02 -16.48
N SER A 155 12.44 -9.75 -16.30
CA SER A 155 12.82 -9.16 -15.01
C SER A 155 11.64 -8.62 -14.22
N CYS A 156 10.41 -8.87 -14.66
CA CYS A 156 9.19 -8.52 -13.96
C CYS A 156 8.49 -9.75 -13.41
N SER A 157 7.79 -9.60 -12.29
CA SER A 157 6.89 -10.62 -11.75
C SER A 157 5.79 -9.99 -10.92
N GLU A 158 4.61 -10.59 -10.96
CA GLU A 158 3.55 -10.32 -9.99
C GLU A 158 4.05 -10.56 -8.54
N VAL A 159 3.59 -9.70 -7.64
CA VAL A 159 3.86 -9.78 -6.19
C VAL A 159 2.57 -9.50 -5.43
N ASP A 160 2.45 -10.04 -4.23
CA ASP A 160 1.55 -9.51 -3.22
C ASP A 160 2.32 -8.51 -2.35
N LEU A 161 1.64 -7.45 -1.88
CA LEU A 161 2.15 -6.54 -0.87
C LEU A 161 1.44 -6.82 0.46
N ILE A 162 2.20 -7.17 1.50
CA ILE A 162 1.67 -7.48 2.82
C ILE A 162 2.28 -6.56 3.90
N PRO A 163 1.53 -6.19 4.94
CA PRO A 163 2.09 -5.57 6.13
C PRO A 163 3.09 -6.49 6.83
N ALA A 164 4.25 -5.94 7.17
CA ALA A 164 5.24 -6.54 8.05
C ALA A 164 5.43 -5.66 9.29
N ALA A 165 5.49 -6.28 10.46
CA ALA A 165 5.69 -5.55 11.71
C ALA A 165 7.05 -4.83 11.72
N ILE A 166 7.05 -3.60 12.25
CA ILE A 166 8.26 -2.84 12.54
C ILE A 166 8.81 -3.39 13.86
N SER A 167 9.92 -4.12 13.80
CA SER A 167 10.61 -4.60 15.00
C SER A 167 11.42 -3.46 15.63
N SER A 168 11.18 -3.18 16.91
CA SER A 168 11.99 -2.28 17.73
C SER A 168 13.30 -2.89 18.22
#